data_AF-A0A1H4JH39-F1
#
_entry.id   AF-A0A1H4JH39-F1
#
_cell.length_a   1.000
_cell.length_b   1.000
_cell.length_c   1.000
_cell.angle_alpha   90.00
_cell.angle_beta   90.00
_cell.angle_gamma   90.00
#
_symmetry.space_group_name_H-M   'P 1'
#
loop_
_entity.id
_entity.type
_entity.pdbx_description
1 polymer ?
#
loop_
_entity_poly.entity_id
_entity_poly.type
_entity_poly.pdbx_seq_one_letter_code
_entity_poly.pdbx_strand_id
1 'polypeptide(L)'
;MGNNRAFPAFAAAVLFFIRFVFFFLPQSISKGVQDGTMFGAILAVSEHMIMLPVIAALPAPQWSKAAGYGWIVIDMATDIMALNGVDPAIYISLRYGGHISAAVWFATASWTSRGAIRIFGLLTALNLGGYSFIAHYAPPVVLAPLSIWMIVWLILIGQHIARRLESNNNISVSS
;
A
#
# COMPACT_ATOMS: atom_id res chain seq x y z
N MET A 1 -19.73 -12.19 13.75
CA MET A 1 -18.98 -10.98 13.31
C MET A 1 -17.61 -11.34 12.68
N GLY A 2 -17.51 -12.44 11.91
CA GLY A 2 -16.22 -12.95 11.39
C GLY A 2 -15.67 -12.24 10.14
N ASN A 3 -16.53 -11.67 9.29
CA ASN A 3 -16.10 -11.16 7.97
C ASN A 3 -15.41 -9.79 7.99
N ASN A 4 -15.41 -9.08 9.11
CA ASN A 4 -14.93 -7.69 9.17
C ASN A 4 -13.40 -7.57 9.08
N ARG A 5 -12.64 -8.64 9.31
CA ARG A 5 -11.16 -8.58 9.29
C ARG A 5 -10.57 -8.61 7.88
N ALA A 6 -11.28 -9.16 6.90
CA ALA A 6 -10.86 -9.15 5.50
C ALA A 6 -11.25 -7.85 4.77
N PHE A 7 -12.29 -7.17 5.26
CA PHE A 7 -12.83 -5.94 4.67
C PHE A 7 -11.76 -4.85 4.42
N PRO A 8 -10.83 -4.53 5.35
CA PRO A 8 -9.83 -3.51 5.12
C PRO A 8 -8.96 -3.77 3.88
N ALA A 9 -8.60 -5.03 3.60
CA ALA A 9 -7.79 -5.37 2.43
C ALA A 9 -8.57 -5.16 1.12
N PHE A 10 -9.84 -5.55 1.07
CA PHE A 10 -10.68 -5.29 -0.10
C PHE A 10 -10.98 -3.80 -0.30
N ALA A 11 -11.26 -3.08 0.79
CA ALA A 11 -11.46 -1.63 0.75
C ALA A 11 -10.21 -0.90 0.27
N ALA A 12 -9.02 -1.28 0.76
CA ALA A 12 -7.74 -0.77 0.27
C ALA A 12 -7.58 -1.02 -1.23
N ALA A 13 -7.88 -2.24 -1.71
CA ALA A 13 -7.78 -2.56 -3.13
C ALA A 13 -8.67 -1.66 -4.00
N VAL A 14 -9.89 -1.36 -3.55
CA VAL A 14 -10.80 -0.44 -4.25
C VAL A 14 -10.25 0.98 -4.26
N LEU A 15 -9.77 1.49 -3.12
CA LEU A 15 -9.23 2.85 -3.05
C LEU A 15 -7.99 3.02 -3.93
N PHE A 16 -7.05 2.06 -3.89
CA PHE A 16 -5.88 2.06 -4.76
C PHE A 16 -6.24 1.90 -6.24
N PHE A 17 -7.33 1.17 -6.56
CA PHE A 17 -7.84 1.11 -7.93
C PHE A 17 -8.37 2.45 -8.41
N ILE A 18 -9.18 3.14 -7.59
CA ILE A 18 -9.66 4.49 -7.89
C ILE A 18 -8.45 5.41 -8.09
N ARG A 19 -7.49 5.38 -7.18
CA ARG A 19 -6.24 6.15 -7.27
C ARG A 19 -5.46 5.87 -8.54
N PHE A 20 -5.36 4.61 -8.96
CA PHE A 20 -4.71 4.22 -10.22
C PHE A 20 -5.36 4.86 -11.43
N VAL A 21 -6.70 4.93 -11.48
CA VAL A 21 -7.41 5.63 -12.57
C VAL A 21 -7.02 7.12 -12.59
N PHE A 22 -6.98 7.77 -11.42
CA PHE A 22 -6.58 9.18 -11.30
C PHE A 22 -5.08 9.43 -11.49
N PHE A 23 -4.23 8.39 -11.36
CA PHE A 23 -2.80 8.50 -11.59
C PHE A 23 -2.47 8.93 -13.03
N PHE A 24 -3.34 8.61 -13.99
CA PHE A 24 -3.16 8.99 -15.38
C PHE A 24 -3.54 10.44 -15.70
N LEU A 25 -3.98 11.22 -14.71
CA LEU A 25 -4.14 12.66 -14.89
C LEU A 25 -2.77 13.35 -15.07
N PRO A 26 -2.67 14.42 -15.90
CA PRO A 26 -1.39 15.03 -16.24
C PRO A 26 -0.54 15.49 -15.03
N GLN A 27 -1.18 16.01 -13.98
CA GLN A 27 -0.49 16.44 -12.76
C GLN A 27 0.15 15.25 -12.01
N SER A 28 -0.57 14.14 -11.91
CA SER A 28 -0.11 12.93 -11.22
C SER A 28 1.04 12.25 -11.96
N ILE A 29 0.94 12.11 -13.28
CA ILE A 29 2.01 11.52 -14.12
C ILE A 29 3.31 12.34 -14.02
N SER A 30 3.20 13.67 -14.04
CA SER A 30 4.37 14.56 -14.08
C SER A 30 5.09 14.65 -12.75
N LYS A 31 4.35 14.70 -11.63
CA LYS A 31 4.94 14.96 -10.30
C LYS A 31 5.06 13.72 -9.43
N GLY A 32 4.41 12.60 -9.79
CA GLY A 32 4.40 11.39 -8.97
C GLY A 32 3.74 11.55 -7.61
N VAL A 33 2.91 12.59 -7.45
CA VAL A 33 2.16 12.90 -6.22
C VAL A 33 0.68 13.09 -6.56
N GLN A 34 -0.17 13.21 -5.54
CA GLN A 34 -1.58 13.55 -5.73
C GLN A 34 -1.77 14.89 -6.45
N ASP A 35 -2.93 15.11 -7.06
CA ASP A 35 -3.21 16.23 -7.98
C ASP A 35 -3.32 17.62 -7.33
N GLY A 36 -3.07 17.73 -6.02
CA GLY A 36 -3.17 18.94 -5.23
C GLY A 36 -4.58 19.26 -4.76
N THR A 37 -5.58 18.48 -5.17
CA THR A 37 -6.99 18.75 -4.85
C THR A 37 -7.38 18.18 -3.49
N MET A 38 -8.42 18.76 -2.88
CA MET A 38 -9.00 18.22 -1.65
C MET A 38 -9.46 16.76 -1.84
N PHE A 39 -10.07 16.44 -2.99
CA PHE A 39 -10.51 15.08 -3.28
C PHE A 39 -9.31 14.12 -3.43
N GLY A 40 -8.28 14.52 -4.18
CA GLY A 40 -7.06 13.75 -4.35
C GLY A 40 -6.34 13.47 -3.03
N ALA A 41 -6.32 14.45 -2.13
CA ALA A 41 -5.77 14.30 -0.78
C ALA A 41 -6.62 13.39 0.11
N ILE A 42 -7.95 13.54 0.13
CA ILE A 42 -8.85 12.64 0.87
C ILE A 42 -8.68 11.20 0.41
N LEU A 43 -8.63 10.97 -0.91
CA LEU A 43 -8.43 9.64 -1.48
C LEU A 43 -7.08 9.06 -1.06
N ALA A 44 -5.99 9.83 -1.22
CA ALA A 44 -4.64 9.41 -0.88
C ALA A 44 -4.49 9.13 0.63
N VAL A 45 -5.05 9.95 1.51
CA VAL A 45 -5.01 9.68 2.95
C VAL A 45 -5.85 8.44 3.31
N SER A 46 -7.03 8.29 2.70
CA SER A 46 -7.94 7.18 3.00
C SER A 46 -7.36 5.82 2.61
N GLU A 47 -6.70 5.70 1.46
CA GLU A 47 -6.06 4.44 1.03
C GLU A 47 -4.95 4.00 1.98
N HIS A 48 -4.19 4.96 2.55
CA HIS A 48 -3.17 4.67 3.55
C HIS A 48 -3.77 4.34 4.93
N MET A 49 -4.81 5.07 5.36
CA MET A 49 -5.46 4.80 6.66
C MET A 49 -6.05 3.39 6.73
N ILE A 50 -6.70 2.92 5.65
CA ILE A 50 -7.32 1.59 5.63
C ILE A 50 -6.29 0.45 5.61
N MET A 51 -5.02 0.75 5.32
CA MET A 51 -3.93 -0.22 5.41
C MET A 51 -3.51 -0.52 6.86
N LEU A 52 -3.83 0.34 7.83
CA LEU A 52 -3.44 0.13 9.24
C LEU A 52 -3.94 -1.23 9.79
N PRO A 53 -5.23 -1.60 9.64
CA PRO A 53 -5.70 -2.94 10.00
C PRO A 53 -5.04 -4.08 9.19
N VAL A 54 -4.68 -3.83 7.92
CA VAL A 54 -4.01 -4.84 7.07
C VAL A 54 -2.61 -5.15 7.62
N ILE A 55 -1.84 -4.11 7.96
CA ILE A 55 -0.52 -4.23 8.61
C ILE A 55 -0.64 -5.00 9.93
N ALA A 56 -1.66 -4.68 10.73
CA ALA A 56 -1.91 -5.34 11.99
C ALA A 56 -2.21 -6.85 11.80
N ALA A 57 -3.04 -7.19 10.82
CA ALA A 57 -3.55 -8.55 10.60
C ALA A 57 -2.52 -9.53 10.03
N LEU A 58 -1.54 -9.06 9.24
CA LEU A 58 -0.58 -9.95 8.59
C LEU A 58 0.52 -10.46 9.54
N PRO A 59 0.98 -11.72 9.35
CA PRO A 59 2.07 -12.27 10.15
C PRO A 59 3.41 -11.72 9.65
N ALA A 60 3.92 -10.71 10.33
CA ALA A 60 5.24 -10.12 10.08
C ALA A 60 5.95 -9.81 11.42
N PRO A 61 7.29 -9.79 11.46
CA PRO A 61 8.03 -9.36 12.63
C PRO A 61 7.65 -7.94 13.07
N GLN A 62 7.73 -7.64 14.38
CA GLN A 62 7.28 -6.35 14.93
C GLN A 62 8.01 -5.14 14.32
N TRP A 63 9.32 -5.25 14.11
CA TRP A 63 10.11 -4.21 13.43
C TRP A 63 9.62 -3.93 12.01
N SER A 64 9.10 -4.96 11.33
CA SER A 64 8.59 -4.81 9.97
C SER A 64 7.19 -4.21 9.95
N LYS A 65 6.34 -4.54 10.93
CA LYS A 65 5.07 -3.83 11.14
C LYS A 65 5.30 -2.35 11.46
N ALA A 66 6.30 -2.04 12.29
CA ALA A 66 6.70 -0.67 12.55
C ALA A 66 7.13 0.06 11.26
N ALA A 67 7.88 -0.58 10.37
CA ALA A 67 8.20 -0.04 9.05
C ALA A 67 6.94 0.20 8.20
N GLY A 68 5.98 -0.74 8.21
CA GLY A 68 4.69 -0.58 7.54
C GLY A 68 3.90 0.61 8.07
N TYR A 69 3.79 0.76 9.40
CA TYR A 69 3.13 1.93 10.00
C TYR A 69 3.88 3.25 9.71
N GLY A 70 5.22 3.21 9.71
CA GLY A 70 6.05 4.35 9.35
C GLY A 70 5.81 4.84 7.92
N TRP A 71 5.70 3.91 6.97
CA TRP A 71 5.30 4.23 5.60
C TRP A 71 3.96 4.97 5.56
N ILE A 72 2.92 4.42 6.21
CA ILE A 72 1.59 5.04 6.23
C ILE A 72 1.65 6.47 6.77
N VAL A 73 2.37 6.70 7.87
CA VAL A 73 2.53 8.04 8.44
C VAL A 73 3.24 9.00 7.49
N ILE A 74 4.34 8.56 6.87
CA ILE A 74 5.11 9.40 5.94
C ILE A 74 4.29 9.75 4.71
N ASP A 75 3.65 8.78 4.07
CA ASP A 75 2.89 9.02 2.85
C ASP A 75 1.72 9.97 3.11
N MET A 76 0.95 9.75 4.17
CA MET A 76 -0.12 10.69 4.58
C MET A 76 0.41 12.09 4.87
N ALA A 77 1.54 12.22 5.57
CA ALA A 77 2.14 13.53 5.84
C ALA A 77 2.50 14.25 4.53
N THR A 78 3.10 13.53 3.57
CA THR A 78 3.45 14.10 2.26
C THR A 78 2.24 14.42 1.40
N ASP A 79 1.14 13.66 1.52
CA ASP A 79 -0.13 13.96 0.84
C ASP A 79 -0.78 15.23 1.38
N ILE A 80 -0.70 15.47 2.70
CA ILE A 80 -1.15 16.71 3.34
C ILE A 80 -0.23 17.89 2.97
N MET A 81 1.08 17.69 2.88
CA MET A 81 1.99 18.74 2.37
C MET A 81 1.63 19.14 0.94
N ALA A 82 1.37 18.15 0.06
CA ALA A 82 0.93 18.39 -1.30
C ALA A 82 -0.40 19.17 -1.36
N LEU A 83 -1.36 18.82 -0.50
CA LEU A 83 -2.64 19.54 -0.38
C LEU A 83 -2.44 21.01 0.01
N ASN A 84 -1.45 21.30 0.85
CA ASN A 84 -1.12 22.65 1.29
C ASN A 84 -0.19 23.40 0.31
N GLY A 85 0.02 22.87 -0.90
CA GLY A 85 0.82 23.54 -1.93
C GLY A 85 2.32 23.58 -1.65
N VAL A 86 2.83 22.73 -0.75
CA VAL A 86 4.27 22.58 -0.55
C VAL A 86 4.88 22.02 -1.83
N ASP A 87 6.01 22.59 -2.25
CA ASP A 87 6.71 22.11 -3.44
C ASP A 87 7.19 20.66 -3.25
N PRO A 88 6.92 19.72 -4.19
CA PRO A 88 7.40 18.35 -4.11
C PRO A 88 8.90 18.22 -3.87
N ALA A 89 9.74 19.15 -4.37
CA ALA A 89 11.18 19.13 -4.15
C ALA A 89 11.58 19.17 -2.66
N ILE A 90 10.69 19.65 -1.78
CA ILE A 90 10.94 19.74 -0.34
C ILE A 90 10.72 18.38 0.35
N TYR A 91 9.72 17.60 -0.07
CA TYR A 91 9.27 16.42 0.69
C TYR A 91 9.36 15.09 -0.08
N ILE A 92 9.61 15.10 -1.39
CA ILE A 92 9.55 13.86 -2.19
C ILE A 92 10.61 12.83 -1.76
N SER A 93 11.79 13.29 -1.35
CA SER A 93 12.84 12.43 -0.80
C SER A 93 12.41 11.75 0.50
N LEU A 94 11.65 12.45 1.35
CA LEU A 94 11.06 11.86 2.55
C LEU A 94 10.04 10.78 2.16
N ARG A 95 9.20 11.03 1.15
CA ARG A 95 8.26 10.03 0.62
C ARG A 95 8.96 8.77 0.14
N TYR A 96 10.09 8.90 -0.56
CA TYR A 96 10.90 7.75 -0.99
C TYR A 96 11.51 6.99 0.19
N GLY A 97 11.85 7.65 1.30
CA GLY A 97 12.18 6.97 2.56
C GLY A 97 10.99 6.15 3.13
N GLY A 98 9.78 6.70 3.01
CA GLY A 98 8.52 5.99 3.30
C GLY A 98 8.33 4.76 2.43
N HIS A 99 8.57 4.87 1.12
CA HIS A 99 8.50 3.77 0.15
C HIS A 99 9.49 2.63 0.48
N ILE A 100 10.71 2.93 0.95
CA ILE A 100 11.65 1.91 1.41
C ILE A 100 11.08 1.17 2.63
N SER A 101 10.49 1.90 3.58
CA SER A 101 9.83 1.31 4.75
C SER A 101 8.65 0.42 4.34
N ALA A 102 7.87 0.84 3.34
CA ALA A 102 6.81 0.06 2.74
C ALA A 102 7.33 -1.24 2.11
N ALA A 103 8.40 -1.14 1.31
CA ALA A 103 9.01 -2.28 0.63
C ALA A 103 9.48 -3.35 1.62
N VAL A 104 10.09 -2.93 2.73
CA VAL A 104 10.47 -3.81 3.83
C VAL A 104 9.25 -4.56 4.38
N TRP A 105 8.14 -3.86 4.63
CA TRP A 105 6.91 -4.49 5.12
C TRP A 105 6.28 -5.45 4.10
N PHE A 106 6.12 -5.03 2.84
CA PHE A 106 5.56 -5.89 1.79
C PHE A 106 6.38 -7.17 1.61
N ALA A 107 7.72 -7.05 1.61
CA ALA A 107 8.61 -8.18 1.43
C ALA A 107 8.45 -9.21 2.56
N THR A 108 8.49 -8.77 3.81
CA THR A 108 8.40 -9.69 4.96
C THR A 108 7.00 -10.29 5.12
N ALA A 109 5.93 -9.48 4.95
CA ALA A 109 4.55 -9.92 5.04
C ALA A 109 4.22 -10.98 3.97
N SER A 110 4.93 -10.92 2.84
CA SER A 110 4.76 -11.84 1.73
C SER A 110 5.74 -13.03 1.75
N TRP A 111 6.84 -12.95 2.52
CA TRP A 111 7.95 -13.89 2.47
C TRP A 111 7.54 -15.34 2.77
N THR A 112 6.69 -15.51 3.78
CA THR A 112 6.22 -16.83 4.25
C THR A 112 4.96 -17.30 3.54
N SER A 113 4.37 -16.45 2.69
CA SER A 113 3.23 -16.81 1.86
C SER A 113 3.68 -17.67 0.67
N ARG A 114 2.73 -18.31 -0.01
CA ARG A 114 2.98 -19.15 -1.19
C ARG A 114 2.20 -18.64 -2.40
N GLY A 115 2.63 -19.03 -3.59
CA GLY A 115 1.96 -18.71 -4.85
C GLY A 115 1.87 -17.20 -5.12
N ALA A 116 0.72 -16.78 -5.65
CA ALA A 116 0.51 -15.42 -6.13
C ALA A 116 0.71 -14.34 -5.07
N ILE A 117 0.33 -14.57 -3.80
CA ILE A 117 0.54 -13.59 -2.71
C ILE A 117 2.02 -13.26 -2.56
N ARG A 118 2.89 -14.29 -2.59
CA ARG A 118 4.34 -14.07 -2.48
C ARG A 118 4.87 -13.30 -3.69
N ILE A 119 4.47 -13.71 -4.89
CA ILE A 119 4.95 -13.10 -6.14
C ILE A 119 4.58 -11.62 -6.20
N PHE A 120 3.29 -11.29 -6.10
CA PHE A 120 2.83 -9.91 -6.22
C PHE A 120 3.32 -9.03 -5.07
N GLY A 121 3.48 -9.59 -3.86
CA GLY A 121 4.00 -8.86 -2.72
C GLY A 121 5.48 -8.50 -2.88
N LEU A 122 6.29 -9.43 -3.39
CA LEU A 122 7.70 -9.16 -3.69
C LEU A 122 7.88 -8.22 -4.89
N LEU A 123 7.04 -8.32 -5.91
CA LEU A 123 7.03 -7.37 -7.04
C LEU A 123 6.67 -5.95 -6.58
N THR A 124 5.66 -5.83 -5.71
CA THR A 124 5.26 -4.56 -5.07
C THR A 124 6.42 -3.98 -4.27
N ALA A 125 7.07 -4.78 -3.43
CA ALA A 125 8.23 -4.37 -2.65
C ALA A 125 9.40 -3.92 -3.52
N LEU A 126 9.73 -4.71 -4.56
CA LEU A 126 10.85 -4.42 -5.46
C LEU A 126 10.60 -3.14 -6.26
N ASN A 127 9.40 -2.92 -6.79
CA ASN A 127 9.10 -1.72 -7.55
C ASN A 127 9.13 -0.47 -6.67
N LEU A 128 8.48 -0.52 -5.51
CA LEU A 128 8.38 0.62 -4.60
C LEU A 128 9.75 1.00 -3.99
N GLY A 129 10.46 0.00 -3.47
CA GLY A 129 11.80 0.18 -2.91
C GLY A 129 12.83 0.50 -3.99
N GLY A 130 12.81 -0.22 -5.11
CA GLY A 130 13.73 -0.02 -6.23
C GLY A 130 13.60 1.34 -6.88
N TYR A 131 12.36 1.79 -7.15
CA TYR A 131 12.10 3.12 -7.69
C TYR A 131 12.69 4.21 -6.79
N SER A 132 12.63 4.05 -5.46
CA SER A 132 13.17 5.02 -4.50
C SER A 132 14.67 5.28 -4.66
N PHE A 133 15.45 4.33 -5.20
CA PHE A 133 16.87 4.51 -5.51
C PHE A 133 17.14 5.07 -6.90
N ILE A 134 16.20 4.96 -7.83
CA ILE A 134 16.35 5.40 -9.22
C ILE A 134 15.46 6.58 -9.60
N ALA A 135 14.68 7.11 -8.66
CA ALA A 135 13.67 8.15 -8.91
C ALA A 135 14.23 9.43 -9.53
N HIS A 136 15.53 9.71 -9.32
CA HIS A 136 16.21 10.82 -9.98
C HIS A 136 16.39 10.60 -11.50
N TYR A 137 16.48 9.35 -11.94
CA TYR A 137 16.76 8.97 -13.33
C TYR A 137 15.53 8.43 -14.07
N ALA A 138 14.43 8.17 -13.37
CA ALA A 138 13.26 7.50 -13.90
C ALA A 138 12.00 8.36 -13.68
N PRO A 139 11.13 8.50 -14.70
CA PRO A 139 9.89 9.24 -14.54
C PRO A 139 8.89 8.50 -13.63
N PRO A 140 7.96 9.21 -12.96
CA PRO A 140 6.99 8.60 -12.04
C PRO A 140 6.12 7.49 -12.65
N VAL A 141 5.90 7.50 -13.97
CA VAL A 141 5.15 6.45 -14.67
C VAL A 141 5.74 5.04 -14.47
N VAL A 142 7.02 4.92 -14.11
CA VAL A 142 7.65 3.65 -13.75
C VAL A 142 7.02 2.99 -12.51
N LEU A 143 6.30 3.76 -11.69
CA LEU A 143 5.50 3.25 -10.57
C LEU A 143 4.13 2.72 -11.01
N ALA A 144 3.66 2.93 -12.25
CA ALA A 144 2.33 2.47 -12.66
C ALA A 144 2.07 0.95 -12.45
N PRO A 145 3.05 0.04 -12.66
CA PRO A 145 2.87 -1.38 -12.35
C PRO A 145 2.63 -1.66 -10.85
N LEU A 146 3.15 -0.81 -9.96
CA LEU A 146 2.96 -0.94 -8.50
C LEU A 146 1.48 -1.03 -8.15
N SER A 147 0.66 -0.12 -8.67
CA SER A 147 -0.75 -0.05 -8.34
C SER A 147 -1.45 -1.34 -8.74
N ILE A 148 -1.17 -1.88 -9.93
CA ILE A 148 -1.77 -3.13 -10.40
C ILE A 148 -1.37 -4.29 -9.49
N TRP A 149 -0.08 -4.45 -9.21
CA TRP A 149 0.42 -5.55 -8.39
C TRP A 149 -0.06 -5.47 -6.94
N MET A 150 -0.12 -4.27 -6.37
CA MET A 150 -0.61 -4.03 -5.03
C MET A 150 -2.12 -4.30 -4.92
N ILE A 151 -2.93 -3.86 -5.90
CA ILE A 151 -4.37 -4.16 -5.94
C ILE A 151 -4.61 -5.66 -5.97
N VAL A 152 -3.90 -6.38 -6.88
CA VAL A 152 -3.99 -7.85 -6.95
C VAL A 152 -3.55 -8.49 -5.63
N TRP A 153 -2.44 -8.03 -5.06
CA TRP A 153 -1.96 -8.54 -3.78
C TRP A 153 -2.98 -8.33 -2.66
N LEU A 154 -3.59 -7.15 -2.54
CA LEU A 154 -4.59 -6.83 -1.53
C LEU A 154 -5.85 -7.70 -1.66
N ILE A 155 -6.32 -7.94 -2.88
CA ILE A 155 -7.44 -8.87 -3.13
C ILE A 155 -7.09 -10.27 -2.63
N LEU A 156 -5.89 -10.77 -2.96
CA LEU A 156 -5.43 -12.09 -2.52
C LEU A 156 -5.27 -12.18 -0.99
N ILE A 157 -4.78 -11.10 -0.36
CA ILE A 157 -4.69 -10.99 1.10
C ILE A 157 -6.09 -11.01 1.74
N GLY A 158 -7.04 -10.25 1.21
CA GLY A 158 -8.42 -10.25 1.69
C GLY A 158 -9.04 -11.65 1.64
N GLN A 159 -8.86 -12.35 0.52
CA GLN A 159 -9.30 -13.74 0.37
C GLN A 159 -8.60 -14.69 1.36
N HIS A 160 -7.30 -14.52 1.58
CA HIS A 160 -6.51 -15.33 2.50
C HIS A 160 -6.98 -15.16 3.96
N ILE A 161 -7.23 -13.91 4.37
CA ILE A 161 -7.77 -13.61 5.70
C ILE A 161 -9.17 -14.21 5.86
N ALA A 162 -10.05 -14.06 4.87
CA ALA A 162 -11.40 -14.63 4.90
C ALA A 162 -11.38 -16.15 5.08
N ARG A 163 -10.61 -16.87 4.25
CA ARG A 163 -10.49 -18.34 4.32
C ARG A 163 -9.94 -18.83 5.66
N ARG A 164 -8.97 -18.13 6.26
CA ARG A 164 -8.44 -18.48 7.59
C ARG A 164 -9.48 -18.35 8.70
N LEU A 165 -10.40 -17.40 8.57
CA LEU A 165 -11.47 -17.20 9.57
C LEU A 165 -12.53 -18.29 9.45
N GLU A 166 -12.89 -18.67 8.24
CA GLU A 166 -13.79 -19.80 7.97
C GLU A 166 -13.23 -21.12 8.51
N SER A 167 -11.95 -21.41 8.26
CA SER A 167 -11.32 -22.64 8.76
C SER A 167 -11.31 -22.70 10.29
N ASN A 168 -11.01 -21.59 10.96
CA ASN A 168 -10.97 -21.53 12.42
C ASN A 168 -12.35 -21.70 13.05
N ASN A 169 -13.39 -21.12 12.44
CA ASN A 169 -14.77 -21.30 12.91
C ASN A 169 -15.21 -22.77 12.78
N ASN A 170 -14.89 -23.43 11.66
CA ASN A 170 -15.25 -24.84 11.46
C ASN A 170 -14.60 -25.76 12.50
N ILE A 171 -13.36 -25.51 12.88
CA ILE A 171 -12.68 -26.27 13.95
C ILE A 171 -13.40 -26.10 15.29
N SER A 172 -13.80 -24.86 15.64
CA SER A 172 -14.47 -24.58 16.92
C SER A 172 -15.88 -25.16 17.06
N VAL A 173 -16.57 -25.43 15.96
CA VAL A 173 -17.91 -26.06 15.98
C VAL A 173 -17.81 -27.58 16.09
N SER A 174 -16.69 -28.18 15.65
CA SER A 174 -16.45 -29.62 15.69
C SER A 174 -15.85 -30.15 17.00
N SER A 175 -15.51 -29.27 17.94
CA SER A 175 -14.94 -29.59 19.27
C SER A 175 -15.97 -29.45 20.37
#